data_AF-A0A2E1IQ48-F1
#
_entry.id   AF-A0A2E1IQ48-F1
#
_cell.length_a   1.000
_cell.length_b   1.000
_cell.length_c   1.000
_cell.angle_alpha   90.00
_cell.angle_beta   90.00
_cell.angle_gamma   90.00
#
_symmetry.space_group_name_H-M   'P 1'
#
loop_
_entity.id
_entity.type
_entity.pdbx_description
1 polymer ?
#
loop_
_entity_poly.entity_id
_entity_poly.type
_entity_poly.pdbx_seq_one_letter_code
_entity_poly.pdbx_strand_id
1 'polypeptide(L)' 'MRCSLCQVEIESKAGYPDSVQFSSGPRGSRSKLWSRVCQYVKGPDQQQQCINQDPELRGLEQQGDAFPDAPSIDLASS' A
#
# COMPACT_ATOMS: atom_id res chain seq x y z
N MET A 1 -14.56 -2.54 0.19
CA MET A 1 -14.45 -1.24 0.88
C MET A 1 -13.49 -0.35 0.10
N ARG A 2 -13.94 0.82 -0.38
CA ARG A 2 -13.10 1.75 -1.15
C ARG A 2 -12.64 2.93 -0.29
N CYS A 3 -11.37 3.27 -0.40
CA CYS A 3 -10.75 4.40 0.29
C CYS A 3 -11.14 5.73 -0.39
N SER A 4 -11.70 6.68 0.34
CA SER A 4 -11.96 8.03 -0.19
C SER A 4 -10.67 8.81 -0.49
N LEU A 5 -9.60 8.54 0.26
CA LEU A 5 -8.31 9.23 0.11
C LEU A 5 -7.50 8.72 -1.10
N CYS A 6 -7.33 7.41 -1.23
CA CYS A 6 -6.47 6.82 -2.28
C CYS A 6 -7.22 6.06 -3.38
N GLN A 7 -8.54 5.97 -3.32
CA GLN A 7 -9.41 5.31 -4.31
C GLN A 7 -9.16 3.81 -4.52
N VAL A 8 -8.29 3.19 -3.71
CA VAL A 8 -8.05 1.75 -3.69
C VAL A 8 -9.20 1.04 -2.99
N GLU A 9 -9.54 -0.15 -3.49
CA GLU A 9 -10.58 -1.00 -2.93
C GLU A 9 -10.02 -2.29 -2.33
N ILE A 10 -10.45 -2.63 -1.11
CA ILE A 10 -10.18 -3.90 -0.45
C ILE A 10 -11.44 -4.77 -0.54
N GLU A 11 -11.30 -5.93 -1.15
CA GLU A 11 -12.31 -6.98 -1.28
C GLU A 11 -12.04 -8.06 -0.22
N SER A 12 -12.91 -8.15 0.78
CA SER A 12 -12.83 -9.16 1.84
C SER A 12 -13.91 -10.22 1.63
N LYS A 13 -13.52 -11.49 1.66
CA LYS A 13 -14.43 -12.64 1.52
C LYS A 13 -14.15 -13.64 2.63
N ALA A 14 -15.20 -14.07 3.34
CA ALA A 14 -15.07 -15.04 4.43
C ALA A 14 -14.33 -16.30 3.96
N GLY A 15 -13.28 -16.70 4.70
CA GLY A 15 -12.45 -17.86 4.41
C GLY A 15 -11.36 -17.65 3.35
N TYR A 16 -11.19 -16.43 2.81
CA TYR A 16 -10.15 -16.11 1.84
C TYR A 16 -9.33 -14.89 2.30
N PRO A 17 -8.05 -14.80 1.90
CA PRO A 17 -7.26 -13.58 2.10
C PRO A 17 -7.90 -12.39 1.39
N ASP A 18 -7.71 -11.19 1.96
CA ASP A 18 -8.12 -9.94 1.33
C ASP A 18 -7.43 -9.75 -0.03
N SER A 19 -8.19 -9.27 -1.01
CA SER A 19 -7.70 -8.88 -2.33
C SER A 19 -7.80 -7.36 -2.48
N VAL A 20 -6.75 -6.72 -3.00
CA VAL A 20 -6.70 -5.27 -3.17
C VAL A 20 -6.73 -4.89 -4.65
N GLN A 21 -7.73 -4.10 -5.05
CA GLN A 21 -7.86 -3.55 -6.39
C GLN A 21 -7.31 -2.12 -6.45
N PHE A 22 -6.18 -1.97 -7.12
CA PHE A 22 -5.57 -0.67 -7.42
C PHE A 22 -6.24 0.00 -8.63
N SER A 23 -6.00 1.30 -8.82
CA SER A 23 -6.51 2.07 -9.98
C SER A 23 -5.92 1.59 -11.31
N SER A 24 -4.77 0.93 -11.28
CA SER A 24 -4.10 0.36 -12.44
C SER A 24 -3.30 -0.89 -12.07
N GLY A 25 -3.10 -1.77 -13.04
CA GLY A 25 -2.34 -3.00 -12.88
C GLY A 25 -3.11 -4.14 -12.18
N PRO A 26 -2.41 -5.24 -11.85
CA PRO A 26 -3.02 -6.41 -11.24
C PRO A 26 -3.47 -6.15 -9.80
N ARG A 27 -4.43 -6.96 -9.33
CA ARG A 27 -4.79 -7.04 -7.92
C ARG A 27 -3.55 -7.37 -7.06
N GLY A 28 -3.57 -6.94 -5.81
CA GLY A 28 -2.47 -7.17 -4.87
C GLY A 28 -2.95 -7.48 -3.46
N SER A 29 -2.00 -7.45 -2.54
CA SER A 29 -2.19 -7.70 -1.11
C SER A 29 -2.36 -6.40 -0.33
N ARG A 30 -2.79 -6.53 0.93
CA ARG A 30 -2.78 -5.41 1.89
C ARG A 30 -1.37 -4.90 2.19
N SER A 31 -0.37 -5.77 2.14
CA SER A 31 1.02 -5.40 2.37
C SER A 31 1.53 -4.52 1.23
N LYS A 32 1.19 -4.86 -0.04
CA LYS A 32 1.44 -3.97 -1.20
C LYS A 32 0.77 -2.61 -1.07
N LEU A 33 -0.47 -2.57 -0.57
CA LEU A 33 -1.21 -1.32 -0.36
C LEU A 33 -0.51 -0.43 0.67
N TRP A 34 -0.04 -1.03 1.77
CA TRP A 34 0.77 -0.32 2.75
C TRP A 34 2.06 0.20 2.13
N SER A 35 2.89 -0.69 1.56
CA SER A 35 4.23 -0.37 1.04
C SER A 35 4.23 0.61 -0.15
N ARG A 36 3.08 0.87 -0.79
CA ARG A 36 3.02 1.79 -1.94
C ARG A 36 2.15 3.02 -1.75
N VAL A 37 1.20 3.01 -0.81
CA VAL A 37 0.18 4.06 -0.73
C VAL A 37 -0.04 4.54 0.71
N CYS A 38 -0.63 3.72 1.59
CA CYS A 38 -1.05 4.22 2.91
C CYS A 38 0.15 4.60 3.81
N GLN A 39 1.34 4.05 3.60
CA GLN A 39 2.52 4.45 4.38
C GLN A 39 2.96 5.90 4.14
N TYR A 40 2.60 6.47 2.99
CA TYR A 40 2.99 7.82 2.59
C TYR A 40 1.98 8.89 3.01
N VAL A 41 0.86 8.49 3.62
CA VAL A 41 -0.11 9.42 4.20
C VAL A 41 0.43 9.91 5.55
N LYS A 42 0.91 11.15 5.61
CA LYS A 42 1.60 11.72 6.80
C LYS A 42 0.74 12.66 7.64
N GLY A 43 -0.31 13.26 7.07
CA GLY A 43 -1.17 14.18 7.82
C GLY A 43 -2.01 13.42 8.87
N PRO A 44 -2.09 13.89 10.13
CA PRO A 44 -2.80 13.17 11.20
C PRO A 44 -4.29 12.91 10.85
N ASP A 45 -4.96 13.91 10.28
CA ASP A 45 -6.36 13.78 9.84
C ASP A 45 -6.51 12.83 8.63
N GLN A 46 -5.50 12.76 7.76
CA GLN A 46 -5.51 11.91 6.59
C GLN A 46 -5.15 10.45 6.93
N GLN A 47 -4.32 10.23 7.95
CA GLN A 47 -3.98 8.90 8.42
C GLN A 47 -5.26 8.17 8.84
N GLN A 48 -6.12 8.80 9.62
CA GLN A 48 -7.43 8.28 10.02
C GLN A 48 -8.35 7.93 8.83
N GLN A 49 -8.07 8.45 7.63
CA GLN A 49 -8.88 8.24 6.43
C GLN A 49 -8.36 7.13 5.50
N CYS A 50 -7.08 6.72 5.59
CA CYS A 50 -6.57 5.64 4.74
C CYS A 50 -6.98 4.28 5.30
N ILE A 51 -7.65 3.47 4.48
CA ILE A 51 -8.28 2.20 4.90
C ILE A 51 -7.32 1.07 5.34
N ASN A 52 -6.00 1.30 5.29
CA ASN A 52 -4.97 0.30 5.58
C ASN A 52 -3.88 0.82 6.54
N GLN A 53 -4.27 1.57 7.56
CA GLN A 53 -3.35 2.07 8.60
C GLN A 53 -3.10 1.08 9.75
N ASP A 54 -3.99 0.12 10.02
CA ASP A 54 -3.83 -0.81 11.14
C ASP A 54 -2.67 -1.79 10.88
N PRO A 55 -1.58 -1.78 11.68
CA PRO A 55 -0.44 -2.68 11.52
C PRO A 55 -0.82 -4.16 11.55
N GLU A 56 -1.82 -4.56 12.34
CA GLU A 56 -2.24 -5.96 12.48
C GLU A 56 -2.97 -6.47 11.24
N LEU A 57 -3.54 -5.55 10.44
CA LEU A 57 -4.29 -5.88 9.23
C LEU A 57 -3.48 -5.73 7.94
N ARG A 58 -2.27 -5.16 7.96
CA ARG A 58 -1.46 -4.95 6.73
C ARG A 58 -1.01 -6.27 6.10
N GLY A 59 -0.89 -7.33 6.89
CA GLY A 59 -0.25 -8.57 6.46
C GLY A 59 1.27 -8.43 6.33
N LEU A 60 1.93 -9.56 6.07
CA LEU A 60 3.38 -9.62 5.90
C LEU A 60 3.78 -9.17 4.49
N GLU A 61 4.87 -8.43 4.38
CA GLU A 61 5.43 -8.02 3.10
C GLU A 61 5.84 -9.24 2.27
N GLN A 62 5.46 -9.24 0.99
CA GLN A 62 5.76 -10.29 0.01
C GLN A 62 6.70 -9.77 -1.07
N GLN A 63 7.33 -10.70 -1.81
CA GLN A 63 8.19 -10.35 -2.93
C GLN A 63 7.42 -9.49 -3.95
N GLY A 64 7.94 -8.29 -4.21
CA GLY A 64 7.34 -7.34 -5.15
C GLY A 64 6.28 -6.40 -4.56
N ASP A 65 6.03 -6.43 -3.24
CA ASP A 65 5.15 -5.46 -2.60
C ASP A 65 5.78 -4.07 -2.52
N ALA A 66 7.02 -3.98 -2.04
CA ALA A 66 7.81 -2.76 -2.06
C ALA A 66 8.36 -2.46 -3.47
N PHE A 67 8.70 -1.18 -3.69
CA PHE A 67 9.63 -0.86 -4.77
C PHE A 67 11.04 -1.30 -4.35
N PRO A 68 11.89 -1.77 -5.27
CA PRO A 68 13.30 -1.96 -4.95
C PRO A 68 13.90 -0.62 -4.54
N ASP A 69 14.87 -0.64 -3.62
CA ASP A 69 15.65 0.54 -3.28
C ASP A 69 16.17 1.18 -4.57
N ALA A 70 16.04 2.50 -4.66
CA ALA A 70 16.59 3.23 -5.79
C ALA A 70 18.10 2.94 -5.86
N PRO A 71 18.65 2.59 -7.03
CA PRO A 71 20.08 2.40 -7.16
C PRO A 71 20.79 3.69 -6.72
N SER A 72 21.88 3.55 -5.98
CA SER A 72 22.74 4.68 -5.62
C SER A 72 23.25 5.33 -6.90
N ILE A 73 22.79 6.54 -7.18
CA ILE A 73 23.38 7.37 -8.24
C ILE A 73 24.51 8.14 -7.58
N ASP A 74 25.75 7.77 -7.89
CA ASP A 74 26.93 8.57 -7.57
C ASP A 74 26.91 9.83 -8.44
N LEU A 75 26.18 10.85 -7.99
CA LEU A 75 26.23 12.21 -8.53
C LEU A 75 27.58 12.82 -8.13
N ALA A 76 28.65 12.38 -8.78
CA ALA A 76 29.94 13.03 -8.71
C ALA A 76 29.80 14.42 -9.36
N SER A 77 29.90 15.43 -8.50
CA SER A 77 29.99 16.86 -8.77
C SER A 77 30.75 17.19 -10.06
N SER A 78 30.11 17.93 -10.96
CA SER A 78 30.82 18.70 -12.00
C SER A 78 31.37 20.00 -11.43
#